data_AF-L0N390-F1
#
_entry.id   AF-L0N390-F1
#
_cell.length_a   1.000
_cell.length_b   1.000
_cell.length_c   1.000
_cell.angle_alpha   90.00
_cell.angle_beta   90.00
_cell.angle_gamma   90.00
#
_symmetry.space_group_name_H-M   'P 1'
#
loop_
_entity.id
_entity.type
_entity.pdbx_description
1 polymer ?
#
loop_
_entity_poly.entity_id
_entity_poly.type
_entity_poly.pdbx_seq_one_letter_code
_entity_poly.pdbx_strand_id
1 'polypeptide(L)' 'VFLVNGFQLRGQVKGFDNFTVLLESEGKQQLIYKHAISTYAPQKNVQLELE' A
#
# COMPACT_ATOMS: atom_id res chain seq x y z
N VAL A 1 1.35 4.88 -1.02
CA VAL A 1 1.47 4.36 0.35
C VAL A 1 2.40 5.27 1.12
N PHE A 2 1.94 5.79 2.25
CA PHE A 2 2.75 6.57 3.18
C PHE A 2 3.14 5.67 4.35
N LEU A 3 4.41 5.73 4.75
CA LEU A 3 4.90 5.04 5.93
C LEU A 3 4.81 5.94 7.16
N VAL A 4 4.85 5.33 8.36
CA VAL A 4 4.82 6.04 9.64
C VAL A 4 5.99 7.00 9.83
N ASN A 5 7.13 6.73 9.19
CA ASN A 5 8.31 7.60 9.18
C ASN A 5 8.24 8.73 8.12
N GLY A 6 7.11 8.88 7.43
CA GLY A 6 6.89 9.89 6.40
C GLY A 6 7.39 9.51 5.00
N PHE A 7 8.08 8.37 4.84
CA PHE A 7 8.53 7.93 3.52
C PHE A 7 7.34 7.56 2.62
N GLN A 8 7.46 7.86 1.32
CA GLN A 8 6.38 7.66 0.36
C GLN A 8 6.76 6.59 -0.66
N LEU A 9 5.91 5.60 -0.81
CA LEU A 9 6.01 4.56 -1.82
C LEU A 9 4.88 4.72 -2.83
N ARG A 10 5.24 4.81 -4.11
CA ARG A 10 4.32 4.75 -5.25
C ARG A 10 4.42 3.37 -5.87
N GLY A 11 3.29 2.82 -6.30
CA GLY A 11 3.25 1.47 -6.87
C GLY A 11 1.85 0.91 -6.92
N GLN A 12 1.75 -0.32 -7.42
CA GLN A 12 0.53 -1.10 -7.48
C GLN A 12 0.57 -2.20 -6.44
N VAL A 13 -0.53 -2.39 -5.71
CA VAL A 13 -0.67 -3.55 -4.82
C VAL A 13 -0.86 -4.79 -5.67
N LYS A 14 0.00 -5.80 -5.49
CA LYS A 14 -0.10 -7.09 -6.18
C LYS A 14 -0.73 -8.18 -5.33
N GLY A 15 -0.71 -8.00 -4.01
CA GLY A 15 -1.29 -8.94 -3.06
C GLY A 15 -1.17 -8.43 -1.63
N PHE A 16 -1.89 -9.05 -0.71
CA PHE A 16 -1.83 -8.76 0.71
C PHE A 16 -2.24 -9.98 1.52
N ASP A 17 -1.80 -10.01 2.77
CA ASP A 17 -2.33 -10.93 3.79
C ASP A 17 -2.77 -10.12 5.02
N ASN A 18 -2.93 -10.76 6.17
CA ASN A 18 -3.33 -10.08 7.42
C ASN A 18 -2.34 -8.99 7.86
N PHE A 19 -1.04 -9.18 7.65
CA PHE A 19 0.03 -8.36 8.22
C PHE A 19 0.91 -7.65 7.18
N THR A 20 0.85 -8.06 5.92
CA THR A 20 1.73 -7.56 4.86
C THR A 20 0.97 -7.13 3.62
N VAL A 21 1.61 -6.27 2.82
CA VAL A 21 1.19 -5.87 1.47
C VAL A 21 2.38 -5.99 0.53
N LEU A 22 2.17 -6.67 -0.60
CA LEU A 22 3.13 -6.74 -1.69
C LEU A 22 2.86 -5.57 -2.65
N LEU A 23 3.79 -4.62 -2.70
CA LEU A 23 3.75 -3.46 -3.58
C LEU A 23 4.77 -3.61 -4.71
N GLU A 24 4.36 -3.40 -5.94
CA GLU A 24 5.27 -3.32 -7.09
C GLU A 24 5.44 -1.86 -7.53
N SER A 25 6.69 -1.43 -7.65
CA SER A 25 7.06 -0.13 -8.22
C SER A 25 8.21 -0.33 -9.20
N GLU A 26 8.07 0.19 -10.41
CA GLU A 26 9.12 0.14 -11.46
C GLU A 26 9.69 -1.28 -11.68
N GLY A 27 8.80 -2.28 -11.68
CA GLY A 27 9.19 -3.70 -11.85
C GLY A 27 9.85 -4.35 -10.63
N LYS A 28 10.02 -3.63 -9.52
CA LYS A 28 10.55 -4.17 -8.26
C LYS A 28 9.42 -4.43 -7.26
N GLN A 29 9.43 -5.62 -6.67
CA GLN A 29 8.50 -6.00 -5.62
C GLN A 29 9.07 -5.66 -4.24
N GLN A 30 8.21 -5.13 -3.38
CA GLN A 30 8.51 -4.75 -2.01
C GLN A 30 7.42 -5.32 -1.09
N LEU A 31 7.82 -6.16 -0.14
CA LEU A 31 6.93 -6.64 0.92
C LEU A 31 6.95 -5.65 2.07
N ILE A 32 5.81 -5.05 2.37
CA ILE A 32 5.68 -3.99 3.38
C ILE A 32 4.81 -4.52 4.52
N TYR A 33 5.30 -4.43 5.76
CA TYR A 33 4.48 -4.72 6.93
C TYR A 33 3.48 -3.59 7.19
N LYS A 34 2.22 -3.94 7.46
CA LYS A 34 1.14 -2.98 7.67
C LYS A 34 1.36 -2.05 8.87
N HIS A 35 2.06 -2.50 9.91
CA HIS A 35 2.39 -1.65 11.06
C HIS A 35 3.31 -0.47 10.70
N ALA A 36 4.03 -0.54 9.59
CA ALA A 36 4.88 0.53 9.10
C ALA A 36 4.11 1.50 8.18
N ILE A 37 2.87 1.19 7.80
CA ILE A 37 2.05 1.99 6.89
C ILE A 37 1.15 2.92 7.69
N SER A 38 1.17 4.21 7.37
CA SER A 38 0.27 5.20 7.95
C SER A 38 -0.97 5.40 7.09
N THR A 39 -0.82 5.55 5.77
CA THR A 39 -1.91 5.95 4.88
C THR A 39 -1.83 5.28 3.51
N TYR A 40 -2.97 4.79 3.00
CA TYR A 40 -3.16 4.48 1.58
C TYR A 40 -3.86 5.65 0.88
N ALA A 41 -3.24 6.17 -0.17
CA ALA A 41 -3.81 7.23 -0.99
C ALA A 41 -3.83 6.76 -2.46
N PRO A 42 -5.00 6.33 -2.98
CA PRO A 42 -5.11 5.90 -4.36
C PRO A 42 -5.13 7.11 -5.31
N GLN A 43 -4.66 6.94 -6.54
CA GLN A 43 -4.66 8.01 -7.56
C GLN A 43 -6.08 8.36 -8.03
N LYS A 44 -7.00 7.40 -7.96
CA LYS A 44 -8.41 7.56 -8.26
C LYS A 44 -9.20 7.04 -7.07
N ASN A 45 -10.40 7.59 -6.85
CA ASN A 45 -11.27 7.11 -5.79
C ASN A 45 -11.61 5.63 -6.02
N VAL A 46 -11.57 4.86 -4.94
CA VAL A 46 -11.96 3.46 -4.93
C VAL A 46 -13.42 3.40 -4.49
N GLN A 47 -14.24 2.65 -5.23
CA GLN A 47 -15.61 2.35 -4.81
C GLN A 47 -15.56 1.33 -3.67
N LEU A 48 -16.18 1.68 -2.54
CA LEU A 48 -16.31 0.81 -1.38
C LEU A 48 -17.80 0.54 -1.18
N GLU A 49 -18.14 -0.73 -0.95
CA GLU A 49 -19.44 -1.09 -0.39
C GLU A 49 -19.35 -0.88 1.11
N LEU A 50 -20.03 0.17 1.59
CA LEU A 50 -20.16 0.45 3.02
C LEU A 50 -21.47 -0.20 3.48
N GLU A 51 -21.42 -0.92 4.61
CA GLU A 51 -22.60 -1.45 5.30
C GLU A 51 -23.48 -0.35 5.89
#